data_AF-A0A171DLX3-F1
#
_entry.id   AF-A0A171DLX3-F1
#
_cell.length_a   1.000
_cell.length_b   1.000
_cell.length_c   1.000
_cell.angle_alpha   90.00
_cell.angle_beta   90.00
_cell.angle_gamma   90.00
#
_symmetry.space_group_name_H-M   'P 1'
#
loop_
_entity.id
_entity.type
_entity.pdbx_description
1 polymer ?
#
loop_
_entity_poly.entity_id
_entity_poly.type
_entity_poly.pdbx_seq_one_letter_code
_entity_poly.pdbx_strand_id
1 'polypeptide(L)'
;MTTAPSRRGQGGPPLTLLAALSTALFLASLVAGALASGRGHPSVYAEAADRLGYLTTQPQALRLAGLLQFSSAVPLAILAASVHARLHRLGVRAPGAGIALAGGIISAAALMLSALLQWTMSRHGEADAILLVLHDLTFLTGGPGHVVPLGLLVAGVAVPGLLLKLLPRPVAAAGLVIAVVAELTTLTLLVPEAAYLLPVRFAALTWLVVAAVRLPADRRRISSGPAAAPAPNTASASGESR
;
A
#
# COMPACT_ATOMS: atom_id res chain seq x y z
N MET A 1 -26.19 -40.33 -11.68
CA MET A 1 -25.87 -38.90 -11.90
C MET A 1 -25.28 -38.35 -10.62
N THR A 2 -23.95 -38.30 -10.54
CA THR A 2 -23.24 -37.85 -9.35
C THR A 2 -22.91 -36.37 -9.51
N THR A 3 -23.60 -35.50 -8.78
CA THR A 3 -23.33 -34.07 -8.75
C THR A 3 -21.96 -33.84 -8.10
N ALA A 4 -20.96 -33.47 -8.90
CA ALA A 4 -19.66 -33.08 -8.39
C ALA A 4 -19.81 -31.80 -7.54
N PRO A 5 -19.21 -31.74 -6.33
CA PRO A 5 -19.27 -30.55 -5.51
C PRO A 5 -18.55 -29.40 -6.22
N SER A 6 -19.26 -28.28 -6.39
CA SER A 6 -18.68 -27.03 -6.86
C SER A 6 -17.60 -26.59 -5.87
N ARG A 7 -16.33 -26.67 -6.28
CA ARG A 7 -15.22 -26.07 -5.53
C ARG A 7 -15.49 -24.56 -5.46
N ARG A 8 -16.06 -24.09 -4.35
CA ARG A 8 -16.04 -22.67 -3.97
C ARG A 8 -14.59 -22.24 -4.01
N GLY A 9 -14.26 -21.37 -4.96
CA GLY A 9 -12.89 -20.90 -5.15
C GLY A 9 -12.35 -20.37 -3.84
N GLN A 10 -11.26 -20.97 -3.35
CA GLN A 10 -10.47 -20.43 -2.26
C GLN A 10 -9.79 -19.13 -2.76
N GLY A 11 -10.58 -18.05 -2.74
CA GLY A 11 -10.10 -16.70 -2.95
C GLY A 11 -9.25 -16.30 -1.75
N GLY A 12 -8.03 -15.82 -2.00
CA GLY A 12 -7.21 -15.23 -0.94
C GLY A 12 -7.93 -14.06 -0.24
N PRO A 13 -7.36 -13.53 0.85
CA PRO A 13 -7.97 -12.43 1.59
C PRO A 13 -8.36 -11.27 0.66
N PRO A 14 -9.49 -10.60 0.93
CA PRO A 14 -9.96 -9.52 0.07
C PRO A 14 -8.92 -8.40 0.04
N LEU A 15 -8.25 -8.21 -1.12
CA LEU A 15 -7.20 -7.18 -1.28
C LEU A 15 -7.70 -5.80 -0.89
N THR A 16 -8.97 -5.51 -1.17
CA THR A 16 -9.63 -4.25 -0.82
C THR A 16 -9.65 -4.02 0.68
N LEU A 17 -9.98 -5.04 1.46
CA LEU A 17 -9.97 -4.98 2.92
C LEU A 17 -8.55 -4.73 3.45
N LEU A 18 -7.56 -5.46 2.94
CA LEU A 18 -6.17 -5.30 3.39
C LEU A 18 -5.62 -3.91 3.07
N ALA A 19 -5.86 -3.42 1.85
CA ALA A 19 -5.43 -2.08 1.44
C ALA A 19 -6.15 -0.99 2.23
N ALA A 20 -7.47 -1.11 2.42
CA ALA A 20 -8.25 -0.14 3.19
C ALA A 20 -7.87 -0.16 4.67
N LEU A 21 -7.70 -1.34 5.28
CA LEU A 21 -7.31 -1.50 6.67
C LEU A 21 -5.91 -0.92 6.93
N SER A 22 -4.94 -1.27 6.08
CA SER A 22 -3.58 -0.71 6.18
C SER A 22 -3.60 0.82 6.05
N THR A 23 -4.29 1.34 5.04
CA THR A 23 -4.41 2.79 4.83
C THR A 23 -5.09 3.49 6.00
N ALA A 24 -6.20 2.95 6.50
CA ALA A 24 -6.95 3.52 7.61
C ALA A 24 -6.13 3.52 8.91
N LEU A 25 -5.42 2.44 9.22
CA LEU A 25 -4.55 2.37 10.40
C LEU A 25 -3.36 3.33 10.30
N PHE A 26 -2.78 3.47 9.11
CA PHE A 26 -1.72 4.45 8.87
C PHE A 26 -2.22 5.89 9.04
N LEU A 27 -3.36 6.24 8.43
CA LEU A 27 -3.95 7.56 8.62
C LEU A 27 -4.34 7.80 10.08
N ALA A 28 -4.87 6.78 10.76
CA ALA A 28 -5.20 6.86 12.18
C ALA A 28 -3.95 7.10 13.04
N SER A 29 -2.79 6.52 12.71
CA SER A 29 -1.57 6.78 13.48
C SER A 29 -1.13 8.25 13.39
N LEU A 30 -1.24 8.86 12.21
CA LEU A 30 -0.93 10.28 12.02
C LEU A 30 -1.92 11.18 12.78
N VAL A 31 -3.22 10.91 12.64
CA VAL A 31 -4.27 11.70 13.30
C VAL A 31 -4.18 11.56 14.82
N ALA A 32 -4.01 10.34 15.33
CA ALA A 32 -3.86 10.07 16.75
C ALA A 32 -2.60 10.75 17.33
N GLY A 33 -1.47 10.69 16.62
CA GLY A 33 -0.25 11.39 17.02
C GLY A 33 -0.42 12.91 17.08
N ALA A 34 -1.10 13.50 16.09
CA ALA A 34 -1.38 14.93 16.05
C ALA A 34 -2.36 15.38 17.15
N LEU A 35 -3.44 14.63 17.37
CA LEU A 35 -4.44 14.94 18.40
C LEU A 35 -3.87 14.76 19.81
N ALA A 36 -3.13 13.68 20.06
CA ALA A 36 -2.55 13.40 21.37
C ALA A 36 -1.47 14.41 21.77
N SER A 37 -0.78 15.00 20.80
CA SER A 37 0.24 16.01 21.08
C SER A 37 -0.28 17.43 21.25
N GLY A 38 -1.53 17.71 20.82
CA GLY A 38 -2.15 19.05 20.92
C GLY A 38 -1.42 20.15 20.12
N ARG A 39 -0.40 19.78 19.35
CA ARG A 39 0.46 20.62 18.50
C ARG A 39 0.81 19.85 17.23
N GLY A 40 1.23 20.55 16.17
CA GLY A 40 1.81 19.86 15.01
C GLY A 40 3.06 19.07 15.41
N HIS A 41 3.24 17.88 14.84
CA HIS A 41 4.48 17.12 15.05
C HIS A 41 5.66 17.98 14.58
N PRO A 42 6.66 18.25 15.44
CA PRO A 42 7.76 19.12 15.06
C PRO A 42 8.46 18.53 13.83
N SER A 43 8.83 19.41 12.90
CA SER A 43 9.64 19.01 11.76
C SER A 43 10.94 18.38 12.28
N VAL A 44 11.42 17.33 11.62
CA VAL A 44 12.75 16.76 11.90
C VAL A 44 13.84 17.81 11.68
N TYR A 45 13.58 18.81 10.84
CA TYR A 45 14.50 19.92 10.58
C TYR A 45 14.28 21.12 11.52
N ALA A 46 13.43 21.00 12.54
CA ALA A 46 13.25 22.03 13.56
C ALA A 46 14.44 22.07 14.54
N GLU A 47 14.50 23.13 15.33
CA GLU A 47 15.55 23.31 16.34
C GLU A 47 15.56 22.15 17.35
N ALA A 48 16.75 21.75 17.79
CA ALA A 48 16.93 20.60 18.66
C ALA A 48 16.16 20.74 20.00
N ALA A 49 16.10 21.96 20.54
CA ALA A 49 15.34 22.26 21.76
C ALA A 49 13.84 21.99 21.60
N ASP A 50 13.25 22.39 20.46
CA ASP A 50 11.84 22.16 20.15
C ASP A 50 11.53 20.68 19.99
N ARG A 51 12.41 19.95 19.28
CA ARG A 51 12.29 18.50 19.10
C ARG A 51 12.36 17.77 20.44
N LEU A 52 13.36 18.07 21.26
CA LEU A 52 13.54 17.44 22.57
C LEU A 52 12.38 17.74 23.51
N GLY A 53 11.91 19.00 23.56
CA GLY A 53 10.76 19.38 24.37
C GLY A 53 9.48 18.64 23.99
N TYR A 54 9.24 18.43 22.69
CA TYR A 54 8.13 17.61 22.24
C TYR A 54 8.30 16.14 22.65
N LEU A 55 9.47 15.56 22.42
CA LEU A 55 9.72 14.13 22.63
C LEU A 55 9.60 13.72 24.11
N THR A 56 10.04 14.57 25.03
CA THR A 56 9.96 14.31 26.48
C THR A 56 8.56 14.54 27.05
N THR A 57 7.79 15.47 26.46
CA THR A 57 6.46 15.84 26.97
C THR A 57 5.35 14.95 26.42
N GLN A 58 5.58 14.21 25.32
CA GLN A 58 4.54 13.48 24.57
C GLN A 58 4.73 11.96 24.47
N PRO A 59 5.07 11.22 25.54
CA PRO A 59 5.32 9.78 25.46
C PRO A 59 4.07 8.98 25.06
N GLN A 60 2.87 9.39 25.50
CA GLN A 60 1.62 8.72 25.15
C GLN A 60 1.28 8.84 23.66
N ALA A 61 1.51 10.02 23.07
CA ALA A 61 1.30 10.25 21.64
C ALA A 61 2.21 9.35 20.79
N LEU A 62 3.48 9.23 21.16
CA LEU A 62 4.45 8.34 20.50
C LEU A 62 4.04 6.87 20.58
N ARG A 63 3.52 6.41 21.73
CA ARG A 63 3.04 5.01 21.89
C ARG A 63 1.83 4.72 21.02
N LEU A 64 0.84 5.61 21.02
CA LEU A 64 -0.40 5.42 20.26
C LEU A 64 -0.13 5.47 18.75
N ALA A 65 0.67 6.44 18.30
CA ALA A 65 1.09 6.54 16.90
C ALA A 65 1.91 5.30 16.49
N GLY A 66 2.89 4.89 17.30
CA GLY A 66 3.70 3.70 17.06
C GLY A 66 2.84 2.42 16.97
N LEU A 67 1.91 2.21 17.89
CA LEU A 67 1.01 1.05 17.89
C LEU A 67 0.17 0.96 16.60
N LEU A 68 -0.48 2.06 16.22
CA LEU A 68 -1.31 2.12 15.01
C LEU A 68 -0.46 1.97 13.75
N GLN A 69 0.72 2.58 13.71
CA GLN A 69 1.63 2.47 12.57
C GLN A 69 2.16 1.04 12.41
N PHE A 70 2.57 0.38 13.50
CA PHE A 70 2.96 -1.03 13.49
C PHE A 70 1.79 -1.91 13.00
N SER A 71 0.58 -1.64 13.50
CA SER A 71 -0.62 -2.36 13.12
C SER A 71 -0.97 -2.17 11.64
N SER A 72 -0.64 -1.03 11.05
CA SER A 72 -0.81 -0.75 9.60
C SER A 72 0.18 -1.52 8.71
N ALA A 73 1.37 -1.83 9.24
CA ALA A 73 2.43 -2.48 8.49
C ALA A 73 2.14 -3.97 8.24
N VAL A 74 1.49 -4.65 9.19
CA VAL A 74 1.08 -6.05 9.06
C VAL A 74 0.16 -6.29 7.85
N PRO A 75 -0.99 -5.60 7.71
CA PRO A 75 -1.86 -5.77 6.53
C PRO A 75 -1.19 -5.28 5.24
N LEU A 76 -0.24 -4.34 5.28
CA LEU A 76 0.56 -3.94 4.11
C LEU A 76 1.42 -5.11 3.60
N ALA A 77 2.12 -5.81 4.50
CA ALA A 77 2.92 -6.98 4.14
C ALA A 77 2.05 -8.11 3.56
N ILE A 78 0.88 -8.36 4.17
CA ILE A 78 -0.08 -9.36 3.67
C ILE A 78 -0.66 -8.94 2.32
N LEU A 79 -0.93 -7.64 2.13
CA LEU A 79 -1.36 -7.07 0.85
C LEU A 79 -0.32 -7.34 -0.24
N ALA A 80 0.96 -7.06 0.03
CA ALA A 80 2.05 -7.31 -0.92
C ALA A 80 2.14 -8.78 -1.35
N ALA A 81 2.10 -9.70 -0.37
CA ALA A 81 2.07 -11.15 -0.62
C ALA A 81 0.84 -11.58 -1.43
N SER A 82 -0.33 -11.03 -1.11
CA SER A 82 -1.60 -11.38 -1.76
C SER A 82 -1.68 -10.83 -3.19
N VAL A 83 -1.15 -9.62 -3.43
CA VAL A 83 -1.01 -9.02 -4.75
C VAL A 83 -0.05 -9.85 -5.61
N HIS A 84 1.11 -10.22 -5.08
CA HIS A 84 2.07 -11.08 -5.77
C HIS A 84 1.43 -12.40 -6.22
N ALA A 85 0.76 -13.09 -5.29
CA ALA A 85 0.04 -14.33 -5.61
C ALA A 85 -1.06 -14.12 -6.66
N ARG A 86 -1.80 -13.00 -6.58
CA ARG A 86 -2.86 -12.67 -7.56
C ARG A 86 -2.27 -12.39 -8.95
N LEU A 87 -1.19 -11.64 -9.06
CA LEU A 87 -0.52 -11.37 -10.33
C LEU A 87 -0.05 -12.67 -11.00
N HIS A 88 0.54 -13.59 -10.22
CA HIS A 88 0.91 -14.91 -10.75
C HIS A 88 -0.31 -15.73 -11.23
N ARG A 89 -1.42 -15.72 -10.49
CA ARG A 89 -2.68 -16.37 -10.91
C ARG A 89 -3.24 -15.78 -12.21
N LEU A 90 -3.04 -14.47 -12.43
CA LEU A 90 -3.45 -13.78 -13.66
C LEU A 90 -2.49 -14.04 -14.84
N GLY A 91 -1.43 -14.83 -14.65
CA GLY A 91 -0.48 -15.22 -15.69
C GLY A 91 0.69 -14.24 -15.86
N VAL A 92 0.88 -13.31 -14.93
CA VAL A 92 2.06 -12.42 -14.94
C VAL A 92 3.29 -13.25 -14.59
N ARG A 93 4.16 -13.48 -15.58
CA ARG A 93 5.48 -14.12 -15.43
C ARG A 93 6.64 -13.12 -15.48
N ALA A 94 6.32 -11.83 -15.58
CA ALA A 94 7.28 -10.75 -15.58
C ALA A 94 7.86 -10.52 -14.17
N PRO A 95 9.10 -10.00 -14.06
CA PRO A 95 9.75 -9.73 -12.78
C PRO A 95 8.99 -8.71 -11.90
N GLY A 96 8.11 -7.90 -12.50
CA GLY A 96 7.29 -6.91 -11.79
C GLY A 96 6.51 -7.47 -10.60
N ALA A 97 6.02 -8.72 -10.66
CA ALA A 97 5.35 -9.34 -9.52
C ALA A 97 6.30 -9.59 -8.34
N GLY A 98 7.56 -9.96 -8.60
CA GLY A 98 8.59 -10.12 -7.56
C GLY A 98 9.04 -8.78 -6.98
N ILE A 99 9.19 -7.76 -7.83
CA ILE A 99 9.51 -6.38 -7.41
C ILE A 99 8.39 -5.84 -6.50
N ALA A 100 7.13 -6.10 -6.85
CA ALA A 100 5.99 -5.70 -6.04
C ALA A 100 6.06 -6.30 -4.62
N LEU A 101 6.36 -7.61 -4.53
CA LEU A 101 6.50 -8.30 -3.26
C LEU A 101 7.64 -7.72 -2.42
N ALA A 102 8.84 -7.63 -3.01
CA ALA A 102 10.03 -7.12 -2.33
C ALA A 102 9.80 -5.69 -1.82
N GLY A 103 9.30 -4.80 -2.69
CA GLY A 103 8.97 -3.42 -2.34
C GLY A 103 7.98 -3.35 -1.17
N GLY A 104 6.88 -4.09 -1.25
CA GLY A 104 5.86 -4.10 -0.20
C GLY A 104 6.35 -4.65 1.14
N ILE A 105 7.17 -5.70 1.14
CA ILE A 105 7.75 -6.27 2.38
C ILE A 105 8.77 -5.31 2.99
N ILE A 106 9.68 -4.73 2.21
CA ILE A 106 10.65 -3.75 2.70
C ILE A 106 9.92 -2.52 3.25
N SER A 107 8.91 -2.04 2.53
CA SER A 107 8.07 -0.91 2.92
C SER A 107 7.36 -1.14 4.27
N ALA A 108 6.80 -2.34 4.46
CA ALA A 108 6.17 -2.73 5.72
C ALA A 108 7.19 -2.88 6.85
N ALA A 109 8.34 -3.50 6.60
CA ALA A 109 9.41 -3.65 7.59
C ALA A 109 9.95 -2.28 8.04
N ALA A 110 10.10 -1.32 7.13
CA ALA A 110 10.50 0.05 7.45
C ALA A 110 9.47 0.76 8.35
N LEU A 111 8.16 0.58 8.10
CA LEU A 111 7.13 1.09 9.01
C LEU A 111 7.16 0.45 10.39
N MET A 112 7.37 -0.87 10.46
CA MET A 112 7.51 -1.58 11.74
C MET A 112 8.71 -1.06 12.52
N LEU A 113 9.86 -0.89 11.86
CA LEU A 113 11.06 -0.34 12.48
C LEU A 113 10.82 1.09 12.98
N SER A 114 10.21 1.95 12.16
CA SER A 114 9.84 3.31 12.53
C SER A 114 8.91 3.34 13.76
N ALA A 115 7.94 2.43 13.84
CA ALA A 115 7.05 2.31 14.99
C ALA A 115 7.75 1.81 16.26
N LEU A 116 8.68 0.85 16.13
CA LEU A 116 9.50 0.37 17.26
C LEU A 116 10.42 1.47 17.79
N LEU A 117 10.99 2.30 16.91
CA LEU A 117 11.78 3.47 17.31
C LEU A 117 10.93 4.49 18.08
N GLN A 118 9.70 4.77 17.63
CA GLN A 118 8.75 5.62 18.37
C GLN A 118 8.43 5.07 19.76
N TRP A 119 8.19 3.77 19.86
CA TRP A 119 7.98 3.12 21.15
C TRP A 119 9.20 3.24 22.06
N THR A 120 10.41 3.04 21.53
CA THR A 120 11.67 3.19 22.28
C THR A 120 11.85 4.62 22.78
N MET A 121 11.59 5.64 21.94
CA MET A 121 11.61 7.05 22.36
C MET A 121 10.63 7.32 23.50
N SER A 122 9.42 6.73 23.46
CA SER A 122 8.41 6.93 24.51
C SER A 122 8.77 6.40 25.91
N ARG A 123 9.89 5.67 26.02
CA ARG A 123 10.43 5.16 27.28
C ARG A 123 11.55 6.03 27.84
N HIS A 124 12.11 6.94 27.05
CA HIS A 124 13.15 7.85 27.49
C HIS A 124 12.48 9.07 28.14
N GLY A 125 12.87 9.39 29.37
CA GLY A 125 12.33 10.51 30.14
C GLY A 125 13.22 11.76 30.13
N GLU A 126 14.49 11.61 29.77
CA GLU A 126 15.49 12.69 29.78
C GLU A 126 15.78 13.18 28.36
N ALA A 127 15.94 14.49 28.23
CA ALA A 127 16.32 15.12 26.97
C ALA A 127 17.82 14.90 26.74
N ASP A 128 18.16 14.03 25.78
CA ASP A 128 19.55 13.72 25.41
C ASP A 128 19.70 13.50 23.91
N ALA A 129 20.93 13.56 23.40
CA ALA A 129 21.29 13.41 21.99
C ALA A 129 20.75 12.12 21.37
N ILE A 130 20.62 11.04 22.15
CA ILE A 130 20.05 9.77 21.66
C ILE A 130 18.61 9.92 21.17
N LEU A 131 17.79 10.79 21.78
CA LEU A 131 16.42 11.05 21.33
C LEU A 131 16.38 11.73 19.96
N LEU A 132 17.32 12.62 19.68
CA LEU A 132 17.44 13.26 18.36
C LEU A 132 17.78 12.23 17.29
N VAL A 133 18.77 11.36 17.57
CA VAL A 133 19.16 10.27 16.67
C VAL A 133 17.99 9.31 16.42
N LEU A 134 17.28 8.90 17.48
CA LEU A 134 16.11 8.02 17.34
C LEU A 134 15.00 8.68 16.50
N HIS A 135 14.77 9.98 16.70
CA HIS A 135 13.78 10.72 15.92
C HIS A 135 14.17 10.86 14.44
N ASP A 136 15.46 11.07 14.15
CA ASP A 136 15.98 11.05 12.78
C ASP A 136 15.79 9.67 12.15
N LEU A 137 16.13 8.59 12.87
CA LEU A 137 15.92 7.22 12.39
C LEU A 137 14.44 6.90 12.17
N THR A 138 13.54 7.36 13.04
CA THR A 138 12.08 7.24 12.86
C THR A 138 11.64 7.92 11.57
N PHE A 139 12.19 9.10 11.26
CA PHE A 139 11.94 9.82 10.02
C PHE A 139 12.50 9.10 8.81
N LEU A 140 13.76 8.65 8.82
CA LEU A 140 14.36 7.93 7.69
C LEU A 140 13.56 6.66 7.37
N THR A 141 13.18 5.89 8.38
CA THR A 141 12.47 4.61 8.22
C THR A 141 10.99 4.80 7.87
N GLY A 142 10.31 5.80 8.44
CA GLY A 142 8.89 6.09 8.15
C GLY A 142 8.65 7.01 6.94
N GLY A 143 9.71 7.69 6.49
CA GLY A 143 9.76 8.53 5.30
C GLY A 143 10.37 7.76 4.11
N PRO A 144 11.56 8.11 3.62
CA PRO A 144 12.12 7.50 2.40
C PRO A 144 12.24 5.98 2.47
N GLY A 145 12.63 5.42 3.62
CA GLY A 145 12.75 3.97 3.82
C GLY A 145 11.44 3.20 3.64
N HIS A 146 10.30 3.85 3.85
CA HIS A 146 8.97 3.29 3.59
C HIS A 146 8.46 3.65 2.19
N VAL A 147 8.63 4.92 1.79
CA VAL A 147 8.02 5.49 0.58
C VAL A 147 8.68 4.98 -0.70
N VAL A 148 10.00 4.84 -0.74
CA VAL A 148 10.71 4.32 -1.91
C VAL A 148 10.27 2.88 -2.20
N PRO A 149 10.32 1.92 -1.24
CA PRO A 149 9.85 0.55 -1.51
C PRO A 149 8.33 0.46 -1.73
N LEU A 150 7.54 1.39 -1.18
CA LEU A 150 6.12 1.51 -1.52
C LEU A 150 5.93 1.86 -3.00
N GLY A 151 6.78 2.73 -3.54
CA GLY A 151 6.87 3.04 -4.97
C GLY A 151 7.13 1.79 -5.81
N LEU A 152 8.07 0.94 -5.40
CA LEU A 152 8.32 -0.36 -6.05
C LEU A 152 7.09 -1.29 -6.01
N LEU A 153 6.36 -1.33 -4.89
CA LEU A 153 5.08 -2.06 -4.81
C LEU A 153 4.08 -1.52 -5.85
N VAL A 154 3.91 -0.20 -5.92
CA VAL A 154 3.01 0.44 -6.88
C VAL A 154 3.46 0.16 -8.33
N ALA A 155 4.74 0.34 -8.66
CA ALA A 155 5.29 0.08 -9.99
C ALA A 155 5.10 -1.38 -10.40
N GLY A 156 5.42 -2.32 -9.50
CA GLY A 156 5.30 -3.75 -9.75
C GLY A 156 3.86 -4.22 -10.00
N VAL A 157 2.86 -3.43 -9.59
CA VAL A 157 1.44 -3.64 -9.94
C VAL A 157 1.04 -2.87 -11.20
N ALA A 158 1.44 -1.60 -11.32
CA ALA A 158 1.05 -0.70 -12.39
C ALA A 158 1.58 -1.15 -13.76
N VAL A 159 2.84 -1.60 -13.83
CA VAL A 159 3.49 -2.04 -15.08
C VAL A 159 2.78 -3.26 -15.69
N PRO A 160 2.65 -4.41 -14.99
CA PRO A 160 1.89 -5.53 -15.55
C PRO A 160 0.40 -5.20 -15.70
N GLY A 161 -0.16 -4.32 -14.85
CA GLY A 161 -1.52 -3.82 -14.98
C GLY A 161 -1.78 -3.12 -16.32
N LEU A 162 -0.81 -2.34 -16.80
CA LEU A 162 -0.85 -1.66 -18.09
C LEU A 162 -0.58 -2.63 -19.25
N LEU A 163 0.50 -3.41 -19.17
CA LEU A 163 0.96 -4.29 -20.25
C LEU A 163 -0.03 -5.41 -20.56
N LEU A 164 -0.63 -6.00 -19.51
CA LEU A 164 -1.60 -7.09 -19.64
C LEU A 164 -3.05 -6.60 -19.62
N LYS A 165 -3.27 -5.27 -19.65
CA LYS A 165 -4.59 -4.63 -19.64
C LYS A 165 -5.49 -5.09 -18.47
N LEU A 166 -4.88 -5.36 -17.31
CA LEU A 166 -5.60 -5.74 -16.09
C LEU A 166 -6.22 -4.53 -15.38
N LEU A 167 -5.67 -3.34 -15.64
CA LEU A 167 -6.16 -2.06 -15.12
C LEU A 167 -6.49 -1.11 -16.27
N PRO A 168 -7.47 -0.20 -16.08
CA PRO A 168 -7.71 0.86 -17.05
C PRO A 168 -6.46 1.75 -17.15
N ARG A 169 -6.11 2.14 -18.39
CA ARG A 169 -4.93 2.95 -18.71
C ARG A 169 -4.68 4.14 -17.77
N PRO A 170 -5.67 5.00 -17.42
CA PRO A 170 -5.41 6.13 -16.53
C PRO A 170 -4.99 5.71 -15.13
N VAL A 171 -5.56 4.62 -14.59
CA VAL A 171 -5.18 4.12 -13.25
C VAL A 171 -3.76 3.57 -13.28
N ALA A 172 -3.39 2.82 -14.32
CA ALA A 172 -2.03 2.31 -14.43
C ALA A 172 -0.99 3.43 -14.64
N ALA A 173 -1.31 4.45 -15.44
CA ALA A 173 -0.46 5.63 -15.62
C ALA A 173 -0.29 6.43 -14.34
N ALA A 174 -1.38 6.67 -13.58
CA ALA A 174 -1.31 7.33 -12.28
C ALA A 174 -0.41 6.57 -11.30
N GLY A 175 -0.49 5.23 -11.29
CA GLY A 175 0.39 4.39 -10.47
C GLY A 175 1.86 4.55 -10.85
N LEU A 176 2.16 4.60 -12.15
CA LEU A 176 3.53 4.78 -12.62
C LEU A 176 4.09 6.17 -12.24
N VAL A 177 3.30 7.23 -12.36
CA VAL A 177 3.69 8.58 -11.92
C VAL A 177 3.94 8.60 -10.42
N ILE A 178 3.03 8.04 -9.62
CA ILE A 178 3.18 7.92 -8.16
C ILE A 178 4.46 7.17 -7.81
N ALA A 179 4.76 6.06 -8.50
CA ALA A 179 5.95 5.28 -8.27
C ALA A 179 7.23 6.08 -8.57
N VAL A 180 7.28 6.82 -9.68
CA VAL A 180 8.44 7.68 -10.00
C VAL A 180 8.63 8.75 -8.93
N VAL A 181 7.56 9.42 -8.51
CA VAL A 181 7.63 10.43 -7.45
C VAL A 181 8.07 9.80 -6.12
N ALA A 182 7.63 8.59 -5.82
CA ALA A 182 8.06 7.83 -4.65
C ALA A 182 9.55 7.50 -4.69
N GLU A 183 10.10 7.07 -5.84
CA GLU A 183 11.54 6.83 -5.99
C GLU A 183 12.36 8.12 -5.83
N LEU A 184 11.86 9.25 -6.34
CA LEU A 184 12.50 10.56 -6.17
C LEU A 184 12.59 11.00 -4.70
N THR A 185 11.78 10.42 -3.79
CA THR A 185 11.94 10.69 -2.35
C THR A 185 13.28 10.22 -1.79
N THR A 186 14.03 9.37 -2.49
CA THR A 186 15.42 9.03 -2.14
C THR A 186 16.30 10.28 -2.03
N LEU A 187 15.99 11.34 -2.76
CA LEU A 187 16.72 12.61 -2.72
C LEU A 187 16.68 13.27 -1.33
N THR A 188 15.77 12.87 -0.43
CA THR A 188 15.75 13.31 0.97
C THR A 188 17.02 12.97 1.74
N LEU A 189 17.76 11.95 1.30
CA LEU A 189 19.05 11.58 1.88
C LEU A 189 20.17 12.55 1.48
N LEU A 190 19.96 13.34 0.43
CA LEU A 190 20.93 14.31 -0.08
C LEU A 190 20.54 15.75 0.28
N VAL A 191 19.26 16.09 0.12
CA VAL A 191 18.72 17.45 0.32
C VAL A 191 17.45 17.41 1.18
N PRO A 192 17.39 18.14 2.31
CA PRO A 192 16.20 18.22 3.17
C PRO A 192 14.93 18.64 2.42
N GLU A 193 15.05 19.49 1.41
CA GLU A 193 13.95 20.04 0.61
C GLU A 193 13.19 18.94 -0.14
N ALA A 194 13.81 17.81 -0.44
CA ALA A 194 13.11 16.68 -1.04
C ALA A 194 12.03 16.08 -0.13
N ALA A 195 11.98 16.46 1.17
CA ALA A 195 10.93 16.03 2.10
C ALA A 195 9.53 16.47 1.64
N TYR A 196 9.42 17.52 0.81
CA TYR A 196 8.17 17.93 0.17
C TYR A 196 7.53 16.85 -0.72
N LEU A 197 8.30 15.84 -1.16
CA LEU A 197 7.81 14.73 -1.98
C LEU A 197 7.19 13.60 -1.14
N LEU A 198 7.51 13.50 0.16
CA LEU A 198 7.04 12.42 1.05
C LEU A 198 5.51 12.26 1.14
N PRO A 199 4.68 13.31 0.99
CA PRO A 199 3.22 13.16 0.94
C PRO A 199 2.72 12.25 -0.19
N VAL A 200 3.54 11.90 -1.18
CA VAL A 200 3.20 10.91 -2.23
C VAL A 200 2.76 9.56 -1.66
N ARG A 201 3.19 9.22 -0.44
CA ARG A 201 2.75 7.99 0.26
C ARG A 201 1.23 7.89 0.40
N PHE A 202 0.54 9.03 0.60
CA PHE A 202 -0.92 9.05 0.69
C PHE A 202 -1.53 8.71 -0.67
N ALA A 203 -1.01 9.31 -1.74
CA ALA A 203 -1.43 8.99 -3.09
C ALA A 203 -1.17 7.51 -3.43
N ALA A 204 -0.02 6.95 -3.02
CA ALA A 204 0.31 5.54 -3.20
C ALA A 204 -0.64 4.60 -2.45
N LEU A 205 -0.95 4.87 -1.18
CA LEU A 205 -1.90 4.09 -0.39
C LEU A 205 -3.32 4.15 -0.99
N THR A 206 -3.80 5.35 -1.34
CA THR A 206 -5.09 5.52 -2.02
C THR A 206 -5.11 4.78 -3.35
N TRP A 207 -4.02 4.86 -4.12
CA TRP A 207 -3.89 4.14 -5.38
C TRP A 207 -3.93 2.63 -5.19
N LEU A 208 -3.29 2.08 -4.16
CA LEU A 208 -3.35 0.65 -3.84
C LEU A 208 -4.77 0.18 -3.52
N VAL A 209 -5.55 1.00 -2.82
CA VAL A 209 -6.98 0.71 -2.58
C VAL A 209 -7.75 0.67 -3.92
N VAL A 210 -7.55 1.65 -4.79
CA VAL A 210 -8.18 1.69 -6.13
C VAL A 210 -7.76 0.49 -6.98
N ALA A 211 -6.48 0.17 -7.00
CA ALA A 211 -5.94 -0.99 -7.72
C ALA A 211 -6.53 -2.29 -7.18
N ALA A 212 -6.63 -2.46 -5.86
CA ALA A 212 -7.20 -3.63 -5.21
C ALA A 212 -8.68 -3.85 -5.57
N VAL A 213 -9.47 -2.78 -5.73
CA VAL A 213 -10.87 -2.84 -6.19
C VAL A 213 -10.96 -3.25 -7.66
N ARG A 214 -10.03 -2.76 -8.50
CA ARG A 214 -10.08 -2.94 -9.95
C ARG A 214 -9.42 -4.23 -10.43
N LEU A 215 -8.49 -4.81 -9.68
CA LEU A 215 -7.76 -6.03 -10.03
C LEU A 215 -8.71 -7.24 -10.09
N PRO A 216 -8.86 -7.89 -11.26
CA PRO A 216 -9.71 -9.07 -11.40
C PRO A 216 -9.30 -10.20 -10.45
N ALA A 217 -10.28 -10.89 -9.87
CA ALA A 217 -10.03 -12.01 -8.96
C ALA A 217 -9.67 -13.32 -9.70
N ASP A 218 -10.15 -13.50 -10.94
CA ASP A 218 -9.94 -14.71 -11.74
C ASP A 218 -9.77 -14.42 -13.24
N ARG A 219 -8.91 -15.21 -13.89
CA ARG A 219 -8.65 -15.13 -15.34
C ARG A 219 -9.89 -15.45 -16.19
N ARG A 220 -10.83 -16.26 -15.69
CA ARG A 220 -12.07 -16.63 -16.41
C ARG A 220 -12.96 -15.43 -16.71
N ARG A 221 -12.87 -14.36 -15.93
CA ARG A 221 -13.66 -13.14 -16.14
C ARG A 221 -13.17 -12.30 -17.32
N ILE A 222 -11.95 -12.55 -17.81
CA ILE A 222 -11.37 -11.88 -18.98
C ILE A 222 -11.90 -12.52 -20.29
N SER A 223 -12.22 -13.81 -20.29
CA SER A 223 -12.82 -14.52 -21.44
C SER A 223 -14.32 -14.30 -21.60
N SER A 224 -15.00 -13.73 -20.60
CA SER A 224 -16.42 -13.37 -20.66
C SER A 224 -16.60 -11.95 -21.20
N GLY A 225 -16.23 -11.72 -22.46
CA GLY A 225 -16.78 -10.58 -23.23
C GLY A 225 -18.30 -10.72 -23.35
N PRO A 226 -19.04 -9.64 -23.72
CA PRO A 226 -20.50 -9.64 -23.71
C PRO A 226 -21.02 -10.88 -24.43
N ALA A 227 -21.80 -11.68 -23.70
CA ALA A 227 -22.31 -12.97 -24.15
C ALA A 227 -22.89 -12.78 -25.56
N ALA A 228 -22.27 -13.42 -26.54
CA ALA A 228 -22.85 -13.51 -27.87
C ALA A 228 -24.27 -14.04 -27.69
N ALA A 229 -25.25 -13.22 -28.12
CA ALA A 229 -26.65 -13.55 -28.01
C ALA A 229 -26.88 -14.96 -28.58
N PRO A 230 -27.66 -15.82 -27.91
CA PRO A 230 -27.98 -17.13 -28.44
C PRO A 230 -28.58 -16.96 -29.84
N ALA A 231 -27.99 -17.64 -30.83
CA ALA A 231 -28.44 -17.59 -32.20
C ALA A 231 -29.94 -17.94 -32.26
N PRO A 232 -30.75 -17.21 -33.04
CA PRO A 232 -32.17 -17.49 -33.16
C PRO A 232 -32.36 -18.90 -33.71
N ASN A 233 -33.14 -19.69 -32.98
CA ASN A 233 -33.50 -21.06 -33.33
C ASN A 233 -34.35 -21.03 -34.61
N THR A 234 -33.74 -21.29 -35.77
CA THR A 234 -34.45 -21.48 -37.04
C THR A 234 -35.07 -22.87 -37.07
N ALA A 235 -36.16 -23.04 -36.34
CA ALA A 235 -36.95 -24.26 -36.35
C ALA A 235 -38.45 -23.95 -36.20
N SER A 236 -39.05 -23.41 -37.27
CA SER A 236 -40.39 -23.79 -37.74
C SER A 236 -40.75 -23.01 -39.01
N ALA A 237 -40.80 -23.71 -40.15
CA ALA A 237 -41.66 -23.39 -41.30
C ALA A 237 -41.44 -24.41 -42.42
N SER A 238 -41.83 -25.66 -42.18
CA SER A 238 -42.35 -26.54 -43.23
C SER A 238 -43.81 -26.78 -42.83
N GLY A 239 -44.79 -26.10 -43.42
CA GLY A 239 -45.00 -26.06 -44.85
C GLY A 239 -46.06 -27.10 -45.17
N GLU A 240 -47.27 -26.78 -44.76
CA GLU A 240 -48.50 -27.51 -45.02
C GLU A 240 -48.83 -27.39 -46.53
N SER A 241 -48.83 -28.50 -47.26
CA SER A 241 -49.66 -28.64 -48.46
C SER A 241 -49.72 -30.10 -48.97
N ARG A 242 -50.97 -30.59 -49.03
CA ARG A 242 -51.53 -31.75 -49.76
C ARG A 242 -51.64 -33.08 -49.03
#